data_AF-A0AAV7K452-F1
#
_entry.id   AF-A0AAV7K452-F1
#
_cell.length_a   1.000
_cell.length_b   1.000
_cell.length_c   1.000
_cell.angle_alpha   90.00
_cell.angle_beta   90.00
_cell.angle_gamma   90.00
#
_symmetry.space_group_name_H-M   'P 1'
#
loop_
_entity.id
_entity.type
_entity.pdbx_description
1 polymer ?
#
loop_
_entity_poly.entity_id
_entity_poly.type
_entity_poly.pdbx_seq_one_letter_code
_entity_poly.pdbx_strand_id
1 'polypeptide(L)'
;MVLLEWRRTLVESIWEPQDNSYIDILENALIPSVDLHSLHSGWTFQQDNAPCHRSKGTKQWFGEQKIEVMNWPAQSPDLNPIENLWDHISLRIQEKSPSNHSELWNAILSTWDSIDINRLHTLIESCRKDVKP
;
A
#
# COMPACT_ATOMS: atom_id res chain seq x y z
N MET A 1 -3.07 -5.81 10.17
CA MET A 1 -2.86 -5.25 8.82
C MET A 1 -1.76 -4.21 8.92
N VAL A 2 -0.60 -4.52 8.36
CA VAL A 2 0.60 -3.66 8.39
C VAL A 2 0.49 -2.69 7.22
N LEU A 3 -0.11 -1.53 7.46
CA LEU A 3 -0.07 -0.38 6.53
C LEU A 3 0.94 0.68 7.00
N LEU A 4 1.67 0.43 8.10
CA LEU A 4 2.40 1.45 8.83
C LEU A 4 3.89 1.55 8.47
N GLU A 5 4.49 0.51 7.90
CA GLU A 5 5.93 0.49 7.53
C GLU A 5 6.20 0.56 6.02
N TRP A 6 5.16 0.54 5.19
CA TRP A 6 5.25 0.74 3.73
C TRP A 6 5.62 2.17 3.34
N ARG A 7 5.90 3.05 4.31
CA ARG A 7 5.88 4.51 4.17
C ARG A 7 6.87 5.07 3.17
N ARG A 8 8.04 4.44 3.07
CA ARG A 8 9.17 4.92 2.28
C ARG A 8 9.35 4.06 1.04
N THR A 9 9.40 2.74 1.20
CA THR A 9 9.63 1.81 0.10
C THR A 9 8.52 1.82 -0.95
N LEU A 10 7.25 1.97 -0.55
CA LEU A 10 6.15 2.05 -1.52
C LEU A 10 6.24 3.33 -2.36
N VAL A 11 6.46 4.48 -1.70
CA VAL A 11 6.60 5.78 -2.36
C VAL A 11 7.83 5.80 -3.27
N GLU A 12 8.96 5.24 -2.82
CA GLU A 12 10.20 5.11 -3.60
C GLU A 12 10.01 4.16 -4.79
N SER A 13 9.32 3.03 -4.61
CA SER A 13 9.07 2.06 -5.69
C SER A 13 8.12 2.55 -6.79
N ILE A 14 7.23 3.49 -6.47
CA ILE A 14 6.28 4.09 -7.43
C ILE A 14 6.95 5.22 -8.23
N TRP A 15 7.92 5.90 -7.62
CA TRP A 15 8.48 7.15 -8.13
C TRP A 15 9.82 6.99 -8.84
N GLU A 16 10.67 6.04 -8.40
CA GLU A 16 11.88 5.70 -9.14
C GLU A 16 11.57 4.62 -10.19
N PRO A 17 11.90 4.83 -11.48
CA PRO A 17 11.82 3.78 -12.48
C PRO A 17 12.95 2.77 -12.22
N GLN A 18 12.72 1.89 -11.27
CA GLN A 18 13.49 0.66 -11.16
C GLN A 18 12.75 -0.38 -12.02
N ASP A 19 13.48 -1.14 -12.85
CA ASP A 19 12.97 -2.32 -13.59
C ASP A 19 12.53 -3.46 -12.64
N ASN A 20 12.14 -3.13 -11.41
CA ASN A 20 11.74 -4.08 -10.39
C ASN A 20 10.36 -4.62 -10.74
N SER A 21 10.27 -5.93 -10.80
CA SER A 21 8.99 -6.59 -10.91
C SER A 21 8.18 -6.37 -9.63
N TYR A 22 6.87 -6.57 -9.72
CA TYR A 22 6.02 -6.53 -8.53
C TYR A 22 6.47 -7.53 -7.45
N ILE A 23 7.03 -8.68 -7.85
CA ILE A 23 7.57 -9.67 -6.91
C ILE A 23 8.79 -9.11 -6.17
N ASP A 24 9.69 -8.41 -6.85
CA ASP A 24 10.86 -7.79 -6.21
C ASP A 24 10.42 -6.77 -5.16
N ILE A 25 9.35 -6.02 -5.42
CA ILE A 25 8.78 -5.09 -4.43
C ILE A 25 8.25 -5.86 -3.22
N LEU A 26 7.51 -6.95 -3.43
CA LEU A 26 6.98 -7.76 -2.33
C LEU A 26 8.11 -8.41 -1.50
N GLU A 27 9.16 -8.93 -2.13
CA GLU A 27 10.29 -9.53 -1.42
C GLU A 27 11.06 -8.51 -0.59
N ASN A 28 11.29 -7.32 -1.14
CA ASN A 28 12.09 -6.29 -0.47
C ASN A 28 11.30 -5.45 0.52
N ALA A 29 9.96 -5.42 0.44
CA ALA A 29 9.11 -4.59 1.29
C ALA A 29 8.16 -5.39 2.19
N LEU A 30 7.41 -6.34 1.64
CA LEU A 30 6.36 -7.05 2.38
C LEU A 30 6.97 -8.01 3.40
N ILE A 31 7.91 -8.88 3.00
CA ILE A 31 8.48 -9.90 3.90
C ILE A 31 9.18 -9.26 5.11
N PRO A 32 10.08 -8.28 4.95
CA PRO A 32 10.70 -7.61 6.09
C PRO A 32 9.69 -6.94 7.03
N SER A 33 8.60 -6.38 6.49
CA SER A 33 7.54 -5.75 7.28
C SER A 33 6.75 -6.77 8.11
N VAL A 34 6.49 -7.96 7.57
CA VAL A 34 5.82 -9.05 8.30
C VAL A 34 6.67 -9.49 9.49
N ASP A 35 7.97 -9.65 9.28
CA ASP A 35 8.92 -10.03 10.33
C ASP A 35 9.05 -8.95 11.40
N LEU A 36 9.26 -7.70 11.00
CA LEU A 36 9.44 -6.56 11.90
C LEU A 36 8.22 -6.36 12.82
N HIS A 37 7.01 -6.55 12.28
CA HIS A 37 5.78 -6.45 13.06
C HIS A 37 5.34 -7.76 13.71
N SER A 38 6.15 -8.82 13.65
CA SER A 38 5.82 -10.12 14.25
C SER A 38 4.47 -10.67 13.81
N LEU A 39 4.10 -10.44 12.54
CA LEU A 39 2.88 -10.92 11.93
C LEU A 39 3.00 -12.40 11.53
N HIS A 40 3.12 -13.27 12.53
CA HIS A 40 3.35 -14.71 12.31
C HIS A 40 2.06 -15.47 11.90
N SER A 41 0.88 -14.93 12.18
CA SER A 41 -0.42 -15.53 11.78
C SER A 41 -1.58 -14.52 11.88
N GLY A 42 -2.75 -14.86 11.33
CA GLY A 42 -3.99 -14.10 11.51
C GLY A 42 -4.08 -12.82 10.68
N TRP A 43 -3.30 -12.71 9.60
CA TRP A 43 -3.35 -11.59 8.67
C TRP A 43 -3.57 -12.08 7.24
N THR A 44 -4.13 -11.19 6.43
CA THR A 44 -4.37 -11.39 5.00
C THR A 44 -3.79 -10.19 4.27
N PHE A 45 -3.14 -10.43 3.14
CA PHE A 45 -2.64 -9.39 2.27
C PHE A 45 -3.78 -8.84 1.40
N GLN A 46 -3.90 -7.53 1.28
CA GLN A 46 -4.85 -6.90 0.36
C GLN A 46 -4.09 -6.19 -0.74
N GLN A 47 -4.54 -6.39 -1.99
CA GLN A 47 -4.04 -5.74 -3.19
C GLN A 47 -5.23 -5.52 -4.14
N ASP A 48 -5.08 -4.59 -5.08
CA ASP A 48 -6.08 -4.39 -6.13
C ASP A 48 -5.95 -5.44 -7.25
N ASN A 49 -6.77 -5.29 -8.29
CA ASN A 49 -6.80 -6.19 -9.43
C ASN A 49 -5.93 -5.73 -10.62
N ALA A 50 -4.87 -4.94 -10.38
CA ALA A 50 -3.96 -4.53 -11.44
C ALA A 50 -3.36 -5.75 -12.20
N PRO A 51 -3.04 -5.62 -13.51
CA PRO A 51 -2.54 -6.75 -14.31
C PRO A 51 -1.31 -7.45 -13.73
N CYS A 52 -0.35 -6.70 -13.18
CA CYS A 52 0.83 -7.26 -12.51
C CYS A 52 0.45 -8.08 -11.27
N HIS A 53 -0.45 -7.58 -10.43
CA HIS A 53 -0.91 -8.23 -9.20
C HIS A 53 -1.66 -9.54 -9.46
N ARG A 54 -2.35 -9.63 -10.62
CA ARG A 54 -3.09 -10.84 -11.05
C ARG A 54 -2.26 -11.78 -11.92
N SER A 55 -0.99 -11.48 -12.18
CA SER A 55 -0.13 -12.29 -13.02
C SER A 55 0.03 -13.72 -12.47
N LYS A 56 0.33 -14.68 -13.35
CA LYS A 56 0.59 -16.07 -12.92
C LYS A 56 1.77 -16.15 -11.95
N GLY A 57 2.84 -15.40 -12.23
CA GLY A 57 4.03 -15.35 -11.38
C GLY A 57 3.70 -14.83 -9.98
N THR A 58 2.97 -13.71 -9.89
CA THR A 58 2.56 -13.15 -8.60
C THR A 58 1.69 -14.10 -7.80
N LYS A 59 0.70 -14.76 -8.43
CA LYS A 59 -0.14 -15.76 -7.75
C LYS A 59 0.67 -16.95 -7.25
N GLN A 60 1.62 -17.43 -8.06
CA GLN A 60 2.51 -18.52 -7.67
C GLN A 60 3.37 -18.12 -6.47
N TRP A 61 3.99 -16.93 -6.51
CA TRP A 61 4.81 -16.41 -5.42
C TRP A 61 4.04 -16.33 -4.10
N PHE A 62 2.82 -15.77 -4.10
CA PHE A 62 2.00 -15.74 -2.88
C PHE A 62 1.69 -17.15 -2.33
N GLY A 63 1.47 -18.13 -3.22
CA GLY A 63 1.28 -19.52 -2.84
C GLY A 63 2.53 -20.14 -2.20
N GLU A 64 3.71 -19.86 -2.76
CA GLU A 64 5.01 -20.32 -2.23
C GLU A 64 5.33 -19.70 -0.86
N GLN A 65 5.06 -18.40 -0.69
CA GLN A 65 5.22 -17.69 0.58
C GLN A 65 4.13 -18.01 1.61
N LYS A 66 3.10 -18.77 1.25
CA LYS A 66 1.93 -19.11 2.09
C LYS A 66 1.21 -17.86 2.63
N ILE A 67 1.16 -16.81 1.83
CA ILE A 67 0.49 -15.55 2.16
C ILE A 67 -0.92 -15.60 1.59
N GLU A 68 -1.92 -15.48 2.47
CA GLU A 68 -3.31 -15.37 2.03
C GLU A 68 -3.56 -14.00 1.42
N VAL A 69 -4.10 -13.96 0.20
CA VAL A 69 -4.48 -12.71 -0.48
C VAL A 69 -6.00 -12.57 -0.43
N MET A 70 -6.47 -11.42 0.01
CA MET A 70 -7.88 -11.09 0.12
C MET A 70 -8.51 -11.05 -1.28
N ASN A 71 -9.65 -11.73 -1.44
CA ASN A 71 -10.45 -11.62 -2.64
C ASN A 71 -11.05 -10.21 -2.72
N TRP A 72 -10.50 -9.38 -3.61
CA TRP A 72 -10.95 -8.01 -3.81
C TRP A 72 -11.90 -7.91 -5.02
N PRO A 73 -13.08 -7.29 -4.89
CA PRO A 73 -13.98 -7.09 -6.03
C PRO A 73 -13.32 -6.21 -7.11
N ALA A 74 -13.59 -6.53 -8.37
CA ALA A 74 -13.12 -5.73 -9.49
C ALA A 74 -13.81 -4.37 -9.50
N GLN A 75 -13.08 -3.31 -9.87
CA GLN A 75 -13.61 -1.94 -10.02
C GLN A 75 -14.22 -1.36 -8.73
N SER A 76 -13.57 -1.59 -7.59
CA SER A 76 -13.98 -1.01 -6.30
C SER A 76 -12.85 -0.16 -5.70
N PRO A 77 -12.46 0.96 -6.34
CA PRO A 77 -11.44 1.87 -5.82
C PRO A 77 -11.88 2.48 -4.48
N ASP A 78 -13.17 2.79 -4.33
CA ASP A 78 -13.77 3.36 -3.12
C ASP A 78 -13.57 2.49 -1.87
N LEU A 79 -13.37 1.19 -2.07
CA LEU A 79 -13.16 0.23 -1.01
C LEU A 79 -11.70 0.14 -0.59
N ASN A 80 -10.76 0.65 -1.39
CA ASN A 80 -9.34 0.35 -1.20
C ASN A 80 -8.73 1.36 -0.21
N PRO A 81 -8.32 0.93 1.01
CA PRO A 81 -7.82 1.86 2.02
C PRO A 81 -6.60 2.68 1.57
N ILE A 82 -5.82 2.15 0.64
CA ILE A 82 -4.65 2.84 0.08
C ILE A 82 -5.03 3.98 -0.88
N GLU A 83 -6.13 3.86 -1.63
CA GLU A 83 -6.61 4.93 -2.52
C GLU A 83 -7.10 6.11 -1.67
N ASN A 84 -7.90 5.83 -0.64
CA ASN A 84 -8.33 6.85 0.32
C ASN A 84 -7.15 7.53 1.04
N LEU A 85 -6.06 6.79 1.28
CA LEU A 85 -4.82 7.33 1.82
C LEU A 85 -4.11 8.25 0.82
N TRP A 86 -4.03 7.83 -0.45
CA TRP A 86 -3.43 8.63 -1.52
C TRP A 86 -4.22 9.91 -1.82
N ASP A 87 -5.55 9.87 -1.76
CA ASP A 87 -6.40 11.06 -1.88
C ASP A 87 -6.11 12.06 -0.76
N HIS A 88 -6.04 11.56 0.48
CA HIS A 88 -5.71 12.39 1.64
C HIS A 88 -4.30 13.01 1.54
N ILE A 89 -3.33 12.27 1.01
CA ILE A 89 -1.97 12.76 0.76
C ILE A 89 -1.96 13.79 -0.36
N SER A 90 -2.67 13.52 -1.46
CA SER A 90 -2.76 14.41 -2.62
C SER A 90 -3.34 15.77 -2.25
N LEU A 91 -4.40 15.79 -1.44
CA LEU A 91 -5.00 17.04 -0.93
C LEU A 91 -3.98 17.87 -0.13
N ARG A 92 -3.22 17.25 0.77
CA ARG A 92 -2.19 17.93 1.56
C ARG A 92 -1.00 18.41 0.73
N ILE A 93 -0.65 17.69 -0.33
CA ILE A 93 0.41 18.13 -1.25
C ILE A 93 -0.05 19.35 -2.06
N GLN A 94 -1.32 19.39 -2.49
CA GLN A 94 -1.88 20.54 -3.19
C GLN A 94 -1.80 21.82 -2.33
N GLU A 95 -2.10 21.73 -1.03
CA GLU A 95 -1.94 22.84 -0.09
C GLU A 95 -0.50 23.36 -0.02
N LYS A 96 0.50 22.48 -0.15
CA LYS A 96 1.92 22.84 -0.14
C LYS A 96 2.42 23.41 -1.48
N SER A 97 1.67 23.19 -2.57
CA SER A 97 1.95 23.73 -3.92
C SER A 97 3.43 23.60 -4.34
N PRO A 98 4.00 22.37 -4.35
CA PRO A 98 5.40 22.17 -4.74
C PRO A 98 5.63 22.60 -6.19
N SER A 99 6.73 23.31 -6.43
CA SER A 99 7.08 23.91 -7.73
C SER A 99 8.06 23.07 -8.54
N ASN A 100 8.69 22.08 -7.91
CA ASN A 100 9.67 21.20 -8.54
C ASN A 100 9.63 19.79 -7.93
N HIS A 101 10.35 18.88 -8.58
CA HIS A 101 10.43 17.47 -8.19
C HIS A 101 10.90 17.27 -6.74
N SER A 102 11.91 18.01 -6.28
CA SER A 102 12.44 17.84 -4.92
C SER A 102 11.42 18.29 -3.88
N GLU A 103 10.75 19.42 -4.12
CA GLU A 103 9.67 19.90 -3.26
C GLU A 103 8.49 18.92 -3.22
N LEU A 104 8.10 18.36 -4.37
CA LEU A 104 7.03 17.37 -4.44
C LEU A 104 7.40 16.11 -3.64
N TRP A 105 8.62 15.61 -3.82
CA TRP A 105 9.12 14.45 -3.09
C TRP A 105 9.13 14.67 -1.57
N ASN A 106 9.68 15.80 -1.12
CA ASN A 106 9.69 16.16 0.29
C ASN A 106 8.26 16.39 0.84
N ALA A 107 7.36 16.93 0.02
CA ALA A 107 5.96 17.10 0.37
C ALA A 107 5.27 15.75 0.56
N ILE A 108 5.50 14.77 -0.33
CA ILE A 108 4.97 13.42 -0.19
C ILE A 108 5.48 12.77 1.11
N LEU A 109 6.81 12.71 1.30
CA LEU A 109 7.42 12.07 2.46
C LEU A 109 6.95 12.70 3.78
N SER A 110 7.02 14.04 3.90
CA SER A 110 6.60 14.73 5.12
C SER A 110 5.10 14.56 5.41
N THR A 111 4.27 14.55 4.36
CA THR A 111 2.83 14.32 4.49
C THR A 111 2.56 12.91 4.95
N TRP A 112 3.22 11.93 4.34
CA TRP A 112 3.10 10.52 4.68
C TRP A 112 3.54 10.25 6.13
N ASP A 113 4.67 10.80 6.56
CA ASP A 113 5.17 10.65 7.94
C ASP A 113 4.24 11.28 8.99
N SER A 114 3.56 12.36 8.63
CA SER A 114 2.60 13.06 9.51
C SER A 114 1.28 12.31 9.72
N ILE A 115 1.05 11.18 9.03
CA ILE A 115 -0.20 10.44 9.14
C ILE A 115 -0.22 9.65 10.44
N ASP A 116 -1.14 10.07 11.32
CA ASP A 116 -1.44 9.41 12.59
C ASP A 116 -1.95 7.98 12.37
N ILE A 117 -1.48 7.05 13.19
CA ILE A 117 -1.90 5.65 13.19
C ILE A 117 -3.43 5.50 13.37
N ASN A 118 -4.06 6.34 14.19
CA ASN A 118 -5.51 6.36 14.40
C ASN A 118 -6.25 6.78 13.14
N ARG A 119 -5.66 7.69 12.34
CA ARG A 119 -6.21 8.07 11.03
C ARG A 119 -6.17 6.88 10.08
N LEU A 120 -5.08 6.13 10.06
CA LEU A 120 -4.97 4.89 9.27
C LEU A 120 -6.00 3.85 9.72
N HIS A 121 -6.14 3.62 11.04
CA HIS A 121 -7.19 2.73 11.56
C HIS A 121 -8.59 3.16 11.12
N THR A 122 -8.91 4.45 11.18
CA THR A 122 -10.22 4.97 10.76
C THR A 122 -10.47 4.74 9.26
N LEU A 123 -9.47 4.96 8.41
CA LEU A 123 -9.55 4.72 6.95
C LEU A 123 -9.78 3.24 6.64
N ILE A 124 -9.13 2.35 7.40
CA ILE A 124 -9.29 0.91 7.26
C ILE A 124 -10.70 0.47 7.68
N GLU A 125 -11.18 0.98 8.80
CA GLU A 125 -12.50 0.64 9.32
C GLU A 125 -13.64 1.17 8.44
N SER A 126 -13.47 2.32 7.77
CA SER A 126 -14.47 2.81 6.82
C SER A 126 -14.58 1.87 5.62
N CYS A 127 -13.46 1.40 5.08
CA CYS A 127 -13.45 0.50 3.93
C CYS A 127 -14.02 -0.90 4.24
N ARG A 128 -13.82 -1.40 5.46
CA ARG A 128 -14.34 -2.71 5.90
C ARG A 128 -15.87 -2.77 5.98
N LYS A 129 -16.56 -1.64 6.17
CA LYS A 129 -18.03 -1.61 6.30
C LYS A 129 -18.75 -1.88 4.99
N ASP A 130 -18.05 -1.69 3.87
CA ASP A 130 -18.63 -1.77 2.53
C ASP A 130 -18.32 -3.09 1.81
N VAL A 131 -17.41 -3.91 2.38
CA VAL A 131 -17.18 -5.29 1.95
C VAL A 131 -18.15 -6.21 2.69
N LYS A 132 -19.33 -6.46 2.10
CA LYS A 132 -20.26 -7.48 2.62
C LYS A 132 -19.71 -8.90 2.36
N PRO A 133 -19.90 -9.84 3.31
CA PRO A 133 -19.44 -11.22 3.17
C PRO A 133 -20.08 -11.95 1.99
#